data_AF-A0A7Y6PBV7-F1
#
_entry.id   AF-A0A7Y6PBV7-F1
#
_cell.length_a   1.000
_cell.length_b   1.000
_cell.length_c   1.000
_cell.angle_alpha   90.00
_cell.angle_beta   90.00
_cell.angle_gamma   90.00
#
_symmetry.space_group_name_H-M   'P 1'
#
loop_
_entity.id
_entity.type
_entity.pdbx_description
1 polymer ?
#
loop_
_entity_poly.entity_id
_entity_poly.type
_entity_poly.pdbx_seq_one_letter_code
_entity_poly.pdbx_strand_id
1 'polypeptide(L)' 'MSRNLKISEVRAFLASASRQFERENIFLHNVRFKRDEKTGEVIDIIMSYEQKDDEKEGYK' A
#
# COMPACT_ATOMS: atom_id res chain seq x y z
N MET A 1 14.38 -15.80 6.04
CA MET A 1 14.58 -15.68 4.59
C MET A 1 13.93 -14.38 4.13
N SER A 2 14.73 -13.36 3.79
CA SER A 2 14.23 -12.13 3.19
C SER A 2 13.98 -12.40 1.70
N ARG A 3 12.71 -12.44 1.27
CA ARG A 3 12.38 -12.54 -0.15
C ARG A 3 12.59 -11.17 -0.78
N ASN A 4 13.41 -11.10 -1.82
CA ASN A 4 13.54 -9.88 -2.64
C ASN A 4 12.26 -9.68 -3.45
N LEU A 5 11.47 -8.69 -3.03
CA LEU A 5 10.22 -8.30 -3.67
C LEU A 5 10.50 -7.48 -4.93
N LYS A 6 9.97 -7.91 -6.07
CA LYS A 6 10.04 -7.12 -7.30
C LYS A 6 8.96 -6.04 -7.29
N ILE A 7 9.27 -4.90 -7.90
CA ILE A 7 8.33 -3.77 -8.00
C ILE A 7 7.04 -4.17 -8.72
N SER A 8 7.14 -5.07 -9.71
CA SER A 8 5.97 -5.60 -10.42
C SER A 8 5.03 -6.37 -9.50
N GLU A 9 5.58 -7.12 -8.53
CA GLU A 9 4.78 -7.88 -7.56
C GLU A 9 4.07 -6.93 -6.60
N VAL A 10 4.74 -5.88 -6.14
CA VAL A 10 4.12 -4.87 -5.28
C VAL A 10 3.02 -4.11 -6.02
N ARG A 11 3.23 -3.74 -7.29
CA ARG A 11 2.17 -3.12 -8.10
C ARG A 11 0.96 -4.04 -8.28
N ALA A 12 1.19 -5.32 -8.57
CA ALA A 12 0.12 -6.30 -8.72
C ALA A 12 -0.65 -6.47 -7.39
N PHE A 13 0.06 -6.55 -6.27
CA PHE A 13 -0.53 -6.58 -4.94
C PHE A 13 -1.41 -5.36 -4.69
N LEU A 14 -0.87 -4.14 -4.87
CA LEU A 14 -1.62 -2.90 -4.66
C LEU A 14 -2.87 -2.81 -5.55
N ALA A 15 -2.76 -3.20 -6.83
CA ALA A 15 -3.90 -3.24 -7.74
C ALA A 15 -4.97 -4.23 -7.27
N SER A 16 -4.57 -5.40 -6.77
CA SER A 16 -5.50 -6.39 -6.21
C SER A 16 -6.13 -5.94 -4.89
N ALA A 17 -5.37 -5.21 -4.07
CA ALA A 17 -5.78 -4.74 -2.77
C ALA A 17 -6.62 -3.45 -2.82
N SER A 18 -6.60 -2.70 -3.94
CA SER A 18 -7.36 -1.45 -4.12
C SER A 18 -8.82 -1.58 -3.73
N ARG A 19 -9.49 -2.66 -4.15
CA ARG A 19 -10.89 -2.92 -3.81
C ARG A 19 -11.12 -3.17 -2.32
N GLN A 20 -10.14 -3.74 -1.63
CA GLN A 20 -10.21 -3.95 -0.17
C GLN A 20 -9.94 -2.64 0.57
N PHE A 21 -8.99 -1.84 0.10
CA PHE A 21 -8.72 -0.51 0.67
C PHE A 21 -9.94 0.40 0.54
N GLU A 22 -10.56 0.46 -0.64
CA GLU A 22 -11.81 1.20 -0.85
C GLU A 22 -12.94 0.74 0.08
N ARG A 23 -13.07 -0.56 0.31
CA ARG A 23 -14.10 -1.12 1.20
C ARG A 23 -13.89 -0.74 2.68
N GLU A 24 -12.65 -0.58 3.09
CA GLU A 24 -12.25 -0.19 4.45
C GLU A 24 -12.03 1.33 4.58
N ASN A 25 -12.47 2.12 3.58
CA ASN A 25 -12.27 3.56 3.47
C ASN A 25 -10.80 4.03 3.58
N ILE A 26 -9.88 3.19 3.12
CA ILE A 26 -8.46 3.50 2.98
C ILE A 26 -8.21 3.99 1.55
N PHE A 27 -7.79 5.25 1.42
CA PHE A 27 -7.48 5.90 0.16
C PHE A 27 -5.98 6.11 0.03
N LEU A 28 -5.34 5.33 -0.84
CA LEU A 28 -3.92 5.50 -1.15
C LEU A 28 -3.69 6.73 -2.03
N HIS A 29 -2.85 7.66 -1.58
CA HIS A 29 -2.45 8.83 -2.35
C HIS A 29 -1.16 8.62 -3.13
N ASN A 30 -0.17 7.98 -2.49
CA ASN A 30 1.15 7.80 -3.07
C ASN A 30 1.80 6.53 -2.51
N VAL A 31 2.51 5.81 -3.37
CA VAL A 31 3.35 4.67 -3.00
C VAL A 31 4.73 4.91 -3.57
N ARG A 32 5.73 4.99 -2.68
CA ARG A 32 7.14 5.17 -3.03
C ARG A 32 7.93 3.91 -2.70
N PHE A 33 8.86 3.57 -3.57
CA PHE A 33 9.76 2.44 -3.41
C PHE A 33 11.15 2.97 -3.06
N LYS A 34 11.65 2.61 -1.88
CA LYS A 34 13.05 2.85 -1.54
C LYS A 34 13.88 1.72 -2.15
N ARG A 35 14.88 2.09 -2.94
CA ARG A 35 15.82 1.12 -3.53
C ARG A 35 17.17 1.25 -2.87
N ASP A 36 17.87 0.13 -2.76
CA ASP A 36 19.29 0.12 -2.46
C ASP A 36 20.06 0.72 -3.65
N GLU A 37 20.93 1.68 -3.37
CA GLU A 37 21.63 2.45 -4.41
C GLU A 37 22.66 1.63 -5.18
N LYS A 38 23.17 0.53 -4.60
CA LYS A 38 24.22 -0.29 -5.21
C LYS A 38 23.66 -1.44 -6.04
N THR A 39 22.60 -2.07 -5.54
CA THR A 39 22.01 -3.28 -6.12
C THR A 39 20.74 -3.00 -6.92
N GLY A 40 20.10 -1.85 -6.69
CA GLY A 40 18.82 -1.49 -7.31
C GLY A 40 17.62 -2.25 -6.74
N GLU A 41 17.82 -3.07 -5.70
CA GLU A 41 16.78 -3.87 -5.07
C GLU A 41 15.83 -3.00 -4.24
N VAL A 42 14.55 -3.38 -4.17
CA VAL A 42 13.58 -2.69 -3.32
C VAL A 42 13.82 -3.10 -1.88
N ILE A 43 14.16 -2.14 -1.03
CA ILE A 43 14.41 -2.36 0.40
C ILE A 43 13.25 -1.89 1.28
N ASP A 44 12.42 -0.98 0.77
CA ASP A 44 11.29 -0.45 1.54
C ASP A 44 10.15 0.05 0.65
N ILE A 45 8.94 0.05 1.20
CA ILE A 45 7.71 0.55 0.56
C ILE A 45 7.06 1.55 1.50
N ILE A 46 7.02 2.80 1.08
CA ILE A 46 6.41 3.89 1.85
C ILE A 46 5.06 4.22 1.21
N MET A 47 3.98 4.08 1.97
CA MET A 47 2.62 4.34 1.52
C MET A 47 2.05 5.55 2.25
N SER A 48 1.59 6.54 1.50
CA SER A 48 0.78 7.65 2.01
C SER A 48 -0.68 7.33 1.73
N TYR A 49 -1.46 7.21 2.80
CA TYR A 49 -2.88 6.93 2.73
C TYR A 49 -3.66 7.84 3.67
N GLU A 50 -4.92 8.07 3.33
CA GLU A 50 -5.93 8.62 4.22
C GLU A 50 -6.90 7.49 4.56
N GLN A 51 -7.20 7.30 5.83
CA GLN A 51 -8.29 6.43 6.25
C GLN A 51 -9.42 7.35 6.68
N LYS A 52 -10.53 7.30 5.96
CA LYS A 52 -11.74 7.98 6.39
C LYS A 52 -12.45 7.06 7.35
N ASP A 53 -12.80 7.57 8.52
CA ASP A 53 -13.76 6.86 9.34
C ASP A 53 -15.04 6.75 8.50
N ASP A 54 -15.55 5.52 8.39
CA ASP A 54 -16.97 5.37 8.14
C ASP A 54 -17.64 6.11 9.31
N GLU A 55 -18.22 7.28 9.06
CA GLU A 55 -19.35 7.73 9.87
C GLU A 55 -20.47 6.70 9.66
N LYS A 56 -20.32 5.53 10.29
CA LYS A 56 -21.47 4.75 10.73
C LYS A 56 -22.09 5.57 11.84
N GLU A 57 -22.89 6.55 11.43
CA GLU A 57 -23.92 7.12 12.27
C GLU A 57 -24.68 5.98 12.94
N GLY A 58 -24.66 6.01 14.28
CA GLY A 58 -25.66 5.43 15.15
C GLY A 58 -25.57 3.92 15.34
N TYR A 59 -25.25 3.48 16.56
CA TYR A 59 -26.27 2.86 17.39
C TYR A 59 -25.87 2.97 18.88
N LYS A 60 -26.66 3.79 19.59
CA LYS A 60 -26.82 4.00 21.05
C LYS A 60 -25.77 4.80 21.81
#